data_AF-A0A4P7KU63-F1
#
_entry.id   AF-A0A4P7KU63-F1
#
_cell.length_a   1.000
_cell.length_b   1.000
_cell.length_c   1.000
_cell.angle_alpha   90.00
_cell.angle_beta   90.00
_cell.angle_gamma   90.00
#
_symmetry.space_group_name_H-M   'P 1'
#
loop_
_entity.id
_entity.type
_entity.pdbx_description
1 polymer ?
#
loop_
_entity_poly.entity_id
_entity_poly.type
_entity_poly.pdbx_seq_one_letter_code
_entity_poly.pdbx_strand_id
1 'polypeptide(L)' 'MARKHIAVTEETKMKIERVALEVSNKTNNIIKWSEVVHYLIENYLEEARKDMLNTISPENPKKQKKY' A
#
# COMPACT_ATOMS: atom_id res chain seq x y z
N MET A 1 -6.19 -20.11 -9.05
CA MET A 1 -5.45 -19.23 -8.12
C MET A 1 -5.48 -19.85 -6.72
N ALA A 2 -4.35 -19.88 -6.02
CA ALA A 2 -4.30 -20.34 -4.63
C ALA A 2 -4.62 -19.18 -3.68
N ARG A 3 -5.53 -19.37 -2.72
CA ARG A 3 -5.84 -18.35 -1.71
C ARG A 3 -4.70 -18.27 -0.70
N LYS A 4 -4.22 -17.06 -0.44
CA LYS A 4 -3.23 -16.75 0.60
C LYS A 4 -3.86 -15.82 1.63
N HIS A 5 -3.46 -15.97 2.89
CA HIS A 5 -3.94 -15.15 4.00
C HIS A 5 -2.81 -14.24 4.47
N ILE A 6 -3.14 -12.98 4.74
CA ILE A 6 -2.23 -11.97 5.31
C ILE A 6 -2.85 -11.52 6.63
N ALA A 7 -2.03 -11.43 7.68
CA ALA A 7 -2.44 -10.84 8.94
C ALA A 7 -2.41 -9.31 8.81
N VAL A 8 -3.53 -8.66 9.09
CA VAL A 8 -3.68 -7.22 8.99
C VAL A 8 -4.35 -6.73 10.27
N THR A 9 -3.85 -5.62 10.84
CA THR A 9 -4.49 -5.00 12.01
C THR A 9 -5.83 -4.39 11.61
N GLU A 10 -6.75 -4.27 12.57
CA GLU A 10 -8.06 -3.66 12.32
C GLU A 10 -7.93 -2.21 11.81
N GLU A 11 -6.96 -1.46 12.33
CA GLU A 11 -6.70 -0.09 11.90
C GLU A 11 -6.27 -0.01 10.41
N THR A 12 -5.35 -0.88 10.00
CA THR A 12 -4.89 -0.93 8.61
C THR A 12 -6.02 -1.36 7.68
N LYS A 13 -6.83 -2.33 8.11
CA LYS A 13 -8.03 -2.75 7.36
C LYS A 13 -9.02 -1.60 7.19
N MET A 14 -9.32 -0.84 8.25
CA MET A 14 -10.20 0.34 8.16
C MET A 14 -9.67 1.42 7.22
N LYS A 15 -8.34 1.65 7.20
CA LYS A 15 -7.72 2.60 6.25
C LYS A 15 -7.94 2.16 4.81
N ILE A 16 -7.73 0.88 4.51
CA ILE A 16 -7.93 0.33 3.16
C ILE A 16 -9.41 0.37 2.79
N GLU A 17 -10.31 0.05 3.72
CA GLU A 17 -11.76 0.13 3.49
C GLU A 17 -12.20 1.55 3.15
N ARG A 18 -11.66 2.57 3.85
CA ARG A 18 -11.94 3.97 3.53
C ARG A 18 -11.49 4.34 2.12
N VAL A 19 -10.30 3.91 1.71
CA VAL A 19 -9.82 4.12 0.34
C VAL A 19 -10.73 3.41 -0.66
N ALA A 20 -11.14 2.17 -0.38
CA ALA A 20 -12.07 1.43 -1.23
C ALA A 20 -13.40 2.17 -1.39
N LEU A 21 -13.97 2.73 -0.32
CA LEU A 21 -15.18 3.55 -0.35
C LEU A 21 -14.98 4.84 -1.16
N GLU A 22 -13.85 5.52 -1.00
CA GLU A 22 -13.54 6.74 -1.75
C GLU A 22 -13.45 6.48 -3.26
N VAL A 23 -12.75 5.40 -3.65
CA VAL A 23 -12.66 5.01 -5.07
C VAL A 23 -14.03 4.56 -5.57
N SER A 24 -14.80 3.84 -4.76
CA SER A 24 -16.15 3.39 -5.12
C SER A 24 -17.08 4.56 -5.40
N ASN A 25 -17.07 5.57 -4.52
CA ASN A 25 -17.87 6.79 -4.68
C ASN A 25 -17.49 7.58 -5.94
N LYS A 26 -16.21 7.62 -6.30
CA LYS A 26 -15.74 8.34 -7.50
C LYS A 26 -16.00 7.59 -8.80
N THR A 27 -15.92 6.27 -8.78
CA THR A 27 -16.04 5.41 -9.97
C THR A 27 -17.45 4.87 -10.16
N ASN A 28 -18.35 5.10 -9.20
CA ASN A 28 -19.71 4.54 -9.14
C ASN A 28 -19.75 3.00 -9.15
N ASN A 29 -18.62 2.35 -8.85
CA ASN A 29 -18.48 0.90 -8.79
C ASN A 29 -18.20 0.47 -7.35
N ILE A 30 -18.76 -0.65 -6.90
CA ILE A 30 -18.50 -1.17 -5.56
C ILE A 30 -17.15 -1.89 -5.57
N ILE A 31 -16.13 -1.28 -4.98
CA ILE A 31 -14.79 -1.84 -4.83
C ILE A 31 -14.62 -2.44 -3.45
N LYS A 32 -14.13 -3.67 -3.37
CA LYS A 32 -13.79 -4.34 -2.11
C LYS A 32 -12.38 -3.97 -1.67
N TRP A 33 -12.14 -3.89 -0.36
CA TRP A 33 -10.80 -3.67 0.19
C TRP A 33 -9.77 -4.67 -0.34
N SER A 34 -10.17 -5.92 -0.60
CA SER A 34 -9.29 -6.95 -1.18
C SER A 34 -8.80 -6.59 -2.57
N GLU A 35 -9.59 -5.90 -3.39
CA GLU A 35 -9.18 -5.45 -4.72
C GLU A 35 -8.15 -4.33 -4.62
N VAL A 36 -8.33 -3.42 -3.66
CA VAL A 36 -7.34 -2.38 -3.35
C VAL A 36 -6.00 -3.01 -2.92
N VAL A 37 -6.04 -4.06 -2.09
CA VAL A 37 -4.83 -4.78 -1.67
C VAL A 37 -4.15 -5.46 -2.86
N HIS A 38 -4.90 -6.15 -3.73
CA HIS A 38 -4.31 -6.76 -4.94
C HIS A 38 -3.68 -5.70 -5.84
N TYR A 39 -4.37 -4.58 -6.06
CA TYR A 39 -3.83 -3.47 -6.85
C TYR A 39 -2.54 -2.91 -6.25
N LEU A 40 -2.48 -2.76 -4.92
CA LEU A 40 -1.26 -2.33 -4.22
C LEU A 40 -0.10 -3.30 -4.46
N ILE A 41 -0.36 -4.61 -4.32
CA ILE A 41 0.66 -5.63 -4.51
C ILE A 41 1.14 -5.66 -5.96
N GLU A 42 0.26 -5.59 -6.95
CA GLU A 42 0.67 -5.70 -8.35
C GLU A 42 1.40 -4.46 -8.86
N ASN A 43 0.98 -3.26 -8.44
CA ASN A 43 1.50 -2.01 -8.99
C ASN A 43 2.62 -1.39 -8.16
N TYR A 44 2.66 -1.63 -6.84
CA TYR A 44 3.60 -0.98 -5.94
C TYR A 44 4.65 -1.92 -5.32
N LEU A 45 4.74 -3.19 -5.76
CA LEU A 45 5.74 -4.13 -5.23
C LEU A 45 7.18 -3.65 -5.43
N GLU A 46 7.51 -3.13 -6.62
CA GLU A 46 8.88 -2.68 -6.92
C GLU A 46 9.23 -1.40 -6.15
N GLU A 47 8.27 -0.50 -5.95
CA GLU A 47 8.45 0.68 -5.10
C GLU A 47 8.67 0.28 -3.64
N ALA A 48 7.83 -0.62 -3.12
CA ALA A 48 7.98 -1.16 -1.78
C ALA A 48 9.35 -1.85 -1.60
N ARG A 49 9.79 -2.63 -2.59
CA ARG A 49 11.12 -3.26 -2.58
C ARG A 49 12.23 -2.22 -2.49
N LYS A 50 12.16 -1.16 -3.30
CA LYS A 50 13.16 -0.09 -3.32
C LYS A 50 13.24 0.63 -1.97
N ASP A 51 12.09 0.97 -1.38
CA ASP A 51 12.02 1.62 -0.08
C ASP A 51 12.51 0.71 1.06
N MET A 52 12.20 -0.58 0.99
CA MET A 52 12.74 -1.57 1.93
C MET A 52 14.28 -1.66 1.84
N LEU A 53 14.85 -1.67 0.63
CA LEU A 53 16.32 -1.68 0.47
C LEU A 53 16.96 -0.38 0.99
N ASN A 54 16.31 0.77 0.76
CA ASN A 54 16.79 2.06 1.26
C ASN A 54 16.72 2.19 2.79
N THR A 55 15.75 1.52 3.42
CA THR A 55 15.62 1.52 4.89
C THR A 55 16.53 0.50 5.57
N ILE A 56 16.84 -0.60 4.89
CA ILE A 56 17.68 -1.68 5.43
C ILE A 56 19.18 -1.41 5.18
N SER A 57 19.56 -0.68 4.13
CA SER A 57 20.95 -0.29 3.87
C SER A 57 21.26 1.05 4.58
N PRO A 58 21.98 1.05 5.72
CA PRO A 58 22.26 2.27 6.49
C PRO A 58 23.43 3.06 5.89
N GLU A 59 23.45 3.24 4.57
CA GLU A 59 24.50 3.96 3.85
C GLU A 59 23.88 5.02 2.93
N ASN A 60 23.28 6.04 3.55
CA ASN A 60 23.59 7.43 3.25
C ASN A 60 22.81 8.42 4.14
N PRO A 61 23.46 9.02 5.15
CA PRO A 61 22.95 10.23 5.78
C PRO A 61 23.15 11.44 4.85
N LYS A 62 22.09 12.26 4.73
CA LYS A 62 22.03 13.65 4.17
C LYS A 62 21.82 13.73 2.65
N LYS A 63 20.82 14.47 2.16
CA LYS A 63 20.49 15.84 2.55
C LYS A 63 19.00 16.12 2.64
N GLN A 64 18.57 16.38 3.86
CA GLN A 64 17.53 17.36 4.15
C GLN A 64 18.20 18.73 4.31
N LYS A 65 17.59 19.76 3.72
CA LYS A 65 17.68 21.24 3.90
C LYS A 65 17.74 21.92 2.53
N LYS A 66 16.62 22.46 2.01
CA LYS A 66 16.11 23.83 2.27
C LYS A 66 17.25 24.85 2.17
N TYR A 67 17.34 25.57 1.05
CA TYR A 67 16.96 26.99 0.89
C TYR A 67 16.55 27.21 -0.56
#